data_AF-A0A9X4SCP1-F1
#
_entry.id   AF-A0A9X4SCP1-F1
#
_cell.length_a   1.000
_cell.length_b   1.000
_cell.length_c   1.000
_cell.angle_alpha   90.00
_cell.angle_beta   90.00
_cell.angle_gamma   90.00
#
_symmetry.space_group_name_H-M   'P 1'
#
loop_
_entity.id
_entity.type
_entity.pdbx_description
1 polymer ?
#
loop_
_entity_poly.entity_id
_entity_poly.type
_entity_poly.pdbx_seq_one_letter_code
_entity_poly.pdbx_strand_id
1 'polypeptide(L)'
;MDNENILKLLKATLGYRTNIRDDLLKVIIKSIIDELQNSKGIQLSSDNDEHVMFIVDLAAFRYKNQGGETMPRNLEYRLRNLIIKYRGVKDVG
;
A
#
# COMPACT_ATOMS: atom_id res chain seq x y z
N MET A 1 -1.36 4.63 10.72
CA MET A 1 -1.34 5.13 9.34
C MET A 1 -2.69 5.76 9.04
N ASP A 2 -2.72 6.90 8.34
CA ASP A 2 -3.97 7.61 8.03
C ASP A 2 -4.60 7.08 6.72
N ASN A 3 -5.67 6.31 6.86
CA ASN A 3 -6.34 5.66 5.74
C ASN A 3 -7.15 6.64 4.87
N GLU A 4 -7.63 7.75 5.42
CA GLU A 4 -8.44 8.72 4.66
C GLU A 4 -7.55 9.52 3.69
N ASN A 5 -6.35 9.89 4.11
CA ASN A 5 -5.38 10.52 3.21
C ASN A 5 -4.97 9.58 2.06
N ILE A 6 -4.68 8.31 2.36
CA ILE A 6 -4.33 7.31 1.33
C ILE A 6 -5.50 7.10 0.37
N LEU A 7 -6.74 7.04 0.86
CA LEU A 7 -7.93 6.92 0.01
C LEU A 7 -8.06 8.12 -0.93
N LYS A 8 -7.86 9.34 -0.43
CA LYS A 8 -7.91 10.56 -1.25
C LYS A 8 -6.88 10.51 -2.39
N LEU A 9 -5.64 10.12 -2.08
CA LEU A 9 -4.58 9.98 -3.08
C LEU A 9 -4.88 8.86 -4.08
N LEU A 10 -5.35 7.70 -3.61
CA LEU A 10 -5.76 6.60 -4.47
C LEU A 10 -6.87 6.99 -5.44
N LYS A 11 -7.88 7.72 -4.96
CA LYS A 11 -8.97 8.24 -5.81
C LYS A 11 -8.43 9.21 -6.86
N ALA A 12 -7.50 10.08 -6.49
CA ALA A 12 -6.83 10.96 -7.45
C ALA A 12 -6.06 10.16 -8.52
N THR A 13 -5.30 9.15 -8.12
CA THR A 13 -4.56 8.24 -9.04
C THR A 13 -5.49 7.45 -9.97
N LEU A 14 -6.66 7.05 -9.50
CA LEU A 14 -7.67 6.32 -10.29
C LEU A 14 -8.58 7.24 -11.13
N GLY A 15 -8.53 8.56 -10.91
CA GLY A 15 -9.44 9.52 -11.55
C GLY A 15 -10.87 9.50 -11.00
N TYR A 16 -11.08 9.00 -9.78
CA TYR A 16 -12.41 8.87 -9.17
C TYR A 16 -12.82 10.12 -8.42
N ARG A 17 -14.02 10.63 -8.73
CA ARG A 17 -14.61 11.81 -8.09
C ARG A 17 -15.73 11.49 -7.12
N THR A 18 -16.39 10.34 -7.30
CA THR A 18 -17.50 9.87 -6.46
C THR A 18 -17.02 8.98 -5.32
N ASN A 19 -17.90 8.63 -4.39
CA ASN A 19 -17.62 7.77 -3.23
C ASN A 19 -18.14 6.33 -3.35
N ILE A 20 -18.78 5.97 -4.48
CA ILE A 20 -19.40 4.65 -4.71
C ILE A 20 -18.46 3.46 -4.43
N ARG A 21 -17.15 3.65 -4.61
CA ARG A 21 -16.14 2.59 -4.45
C ARG A 21 -15.34 2.70 -3.15
N ASP A 22 -15.63 3.70 -2.31
CA ASP A 22 -14.76 4.04 -1.18
C ASP A 22 -14.65 2.87 -0.19
N ASP A 23 -15.74 2.17 0.09
CA ASP A 23 -15.72 1.01 1.00
C ASP A 23 -14.80 -0.10 0.50
N LEU A 24 -14.88 -0.43 -0.80
CA LEU A 24 -13.99 -1.41 -1.42
C LEU A 24 -12.53 -0.95 -1.39
N LEU A 25 -12.27 0.31 -1.73
CA LEU A 25 -10.92 0.87 -1.73
C LEU A 25 -10.32 0.89 -0.31
N LYS A 26 -11.12 1.22 0.71
CA LYS A 26 -10.69 1.16 2.13
C LYS A 26 -10.31 -0.26 2.54
N VAL A 27 -11.06 -1.27 2.13
CA VAL A 27 -10.73 -2.68 2.40
C VAL A 27 -9.41 -3.08 1.73
N ILE A 28 -9.20 -2.68 0.48
CA ILE A 28 -7.94 -2.95 -0.24
C ILE A 28 -6.75 -2.28 0.45
N ILE A 29 -6.88 -0.99 0.81
CA ILE A 29 -5.84 -0.24 1.53
C ILE A 29 -5.51 -0.93 2.86
N LYS A 30 -6.53 -1.28 3.65
CA LYS A 30 -6.33 -1.97 4.93
C LYS A 30 -5.62 -3.31 4.76
N SER A 31 -6.05 -4.12 3.80
CA SER A 31 -5.42 -5.42 3.51
C SER A 31 -3.95 -5.28 3.12
N ILE A 32 -3.59 -4.24 2.36
CA ILE A 32 -2.19 -3.96 2.01
C ILE A 32 -1.38 -3.56 3.24
N ILE A 33 -1.90 -2.64 4.07
CA ILE A 33 -1.23 -2.20 5.30
C ILE A 33 -0.99 -3.41 6.22
N ASP A 34 -2.02 -4.23 6.42
CA ASP A 34 -1.94 -5.44 7.25
C ASP A 34 -0.88 -6.41 6.71
N GLU A 35 -0.80 -6.63 5.40
CA GLU A 35 0.23 -7.49 4.80
C GLU A 35 1.65 -6.91 4.98
N LEU A 36 1.84 -5.62 4.72
CA LEU A 36 3.15 -4.98 4.83
C LEU A 36 3.67 -4.99 6.28
N GLN A 37 2.80 -4.71 7.25
CA GLN A 37 3.19 -4.70 8.66
C GLN A 37 3.33 -6.11 9.23
N ASN A 38 2.31 -6.95 9.07
CA ASN A 38 2.23 -8.22 9.80
C ASN A 38 2.96 -9.36 9.07
N SER A 39 2.92 -9.38 7.73
CA SER A 39 3.55 -10.45 6.96
C SER A 39 4.95 -10.09 6.48
N LYS A 40 5.20 -8.83 6.12
CA LYS A 40 6.52 -8.37 5.64
C LYS A 40 7.38 -7.73 6.74
N GLY A 41 6.80 -7.38 7.88
CA GLY A 41 7.51 -6.79 9.02
C GLY A 41 7.96 -5.34 8.80
N ILE A 42 7.33 -4.63 7.86
CA ILE A 42 7.69 -3.26 7.51
C ILE A 42 7.06 -2.29 8.52
N GLN A 43 7.89 -1.45 9.15
CA GLN A 43 7.42 -0.40 10.04
C GLN A 43 6.93 0.81 9.23
N LEU A 44 5.63 0.87 8.97
CA LEU A 44 5.02 1.95 8.20
C LEU A 44 4.79 3.21 9.05
N SER A 45 5.34 4.33 8.60
CA SER A 45 5.00 5.69 9.04
C SER A 45 4.09 6.41 8.02
N SER A 46 3.12 7.20 8.51
CA SER A 46 2.29 8.10 7.69
C SER A 46 3.03 9.35 7.21
N ASP A 47 4.15 9.70 7.85
CA ASP A 47 4.95 10.88 7.51
C ASP A 47 6.02 10.57 6.47
N ASN A 48 6.09 9.31 6.01
CA ASN A 48 7.00 8.87 4.97
C ASN A 48 6.24 8.72 3.64
N ASP A 49 6.46 9.67 2.74
CA ASP A 49 5.85 9.69 1.41
C ASP A 49 6.17 8.45 0.57
N GLU A 50 7.33 7.80 0.76
CA GLU A 50 7.68 6.53 0.09
C GLU A 50 6.71 5.42 0.48
N HIS A 51 6.34 5.35 1.76
CA HIS A 51 5.36 4.36 2.27
C HIS A 51 3.96 4.65 1.74
N VAL A 52 3.53 5.90 1.86
CA VAL A 52 2.19 6.35 1.45
C VAL A 52 2.01 6.08 -0.04
N MET A 53 2.94 6.54 -0.88
CA MET A 53 2.84 6.35 -2.32
C MET A 53 2.97 4.89 -2.74
N PHE A 54 3.76 4.07 -2.03
CA PHE A 54 3.80 2.64 -2.32
C PHE A 54 2.45 1.95 -2.09
N ILE A 55 1.76 2.27 -0.99
CA ILE A 55 0.42 1.73 -0.72
C ILE A 55 -0.57 2.20 -1.76
N VAL A 56 -0.54 3.48 -2.15
CA VAL A 56 -1.41 4.04 -3.19
C VAL A 56 -1.22 3.28 -4.51
N ASP A 57 0.02 3.10 -4.96
CA ASP A 57 0.30 2.45 -6.24
C ASP A 57 -0.06 0.96 -6.21
N LEU A 58 0.23 0.27 -5.11
CA LEU A 58 -0.13 -1.14 -4.94
C LEU A 58 -1.65 -1.34 -4.85
N ALA A 59 -2.36 -0.42 -4.18
CA ALA A 59 -3.82 -0.45 -4.10
C ALA A 59 -4.45 -0.20 -5.48
N ALA A 60 -3.93 0.77 -6.25
CA ALA A 60 -4.37 1.02 -7.62
C ALA A 60 -4.16 -0.21 -8.51
N PHE A 61 -3.02 -0.88 -8.40
CA PHE A 61 -2.72 -2.12 -9.12
C PHE A 61 -3.69 -3.25 -8.75
N ARG A 62 -3.85 -3.56 -7.45
CA ARG A 62 -4.74 -4.64 -7.00
C ARG A 62 -6.19 -4.39 -7.38
N TYR A 63 -6.64 -3.15 -7.28
CA TYR A 63 -7.99 -2.78 -7.66
C TYR A 63 -8.22 -2.98 -9.17
N LYS A 64 -7.30 -2.51 -10.02
CA LYS A 64 -7.42 -2.63 -11.49
C LYS A 64 -7.34 -4.08 -11.98
N ASN A 65 -6.49 -4.88 -11.34
CA ASN A 65 -6.14 -6.21 -11.85
C ASN A 65 -6.75 -7.36 -11.04
N GLN A 66 -7.57 -7.05 -10.03
CA GLN A 66 -8.33 -8.01 -9.20
C GLN A 66 -7.48 -9.18 -8.65
N GLY A 67 -6.17 -8.97 -8.46
CA GLY A 67 -5.23 -9.99 -8.00
C GLY A 67 -4.85 -11.06 -9.03
N GLY A 68 -5.31 -10.97 -10.28
CA GLY A 68 -5.06 -11.95 -11.33
C GLY A 68 -3.75 -11.73 -12.12
N GLU A 69 -3.16 -10.53 -12.05
CA GLU A 69 -1.95 -10.20 -12.79
C GLU A 69 -0.68 -10.24 -11.93
N THR A 70 0.43 -10.59 -12.57
CA THR A 70 1.77 -10.48 -11.98
C THR A 70 2.08 -9.04 -11.63
N MET A 71 2.65 -8.82 -10.45
CA MET A 71 3.05 -7.49 -10.01
C MET A 71 4.06 -6.87 -10.99
N PRO A 72 3.87 -5.62 -11.44
CA PRO A 72 4.82 -4.89 -12.25
C PRO A 72 6.20 -4.83 -11.58
N ARG A 73 7.26 -5.04 -12.37
CA ARG A 73 8.63 -5.14 -11.87
C ARG A 73 9.07 -3.91 -11.05
N ASN A 74 8.58 -2.71 -11.37
CA ASN A 74 8.85 -1.50 -10.58
C ASN A 74 8.24 -1.57 -9.17
N LEU A 75 7.04 -2.12 -9.01
CA LEU A 75 6.41 -2.34 -7.71
C LEU A 75 7.15 -3.42 -6.92
N GLU A 76 7.58 -4.49 -7.58
CA GLU A 76 8.41 -5.51 -6.93
C GLU A 76 9.73 -4.92 -6.39
N TYR A 77 10.41 -4.09 -7.18
CA TYR A 77 11.64 -3.42 -6.74
C TYR A 77 11.41 -2.48 -5.57
N ARG A 78 10.34 -1.68 -5.60
CA ARG A 78 10.00 -0.79 -4.49
C ARG A 78 9.65 -1.58 -3.23
N LEU A 79 8.92 -2.69 -3.36
CA LEU A 79 8.65 -3.58 -2.22
C LEU A 79 9.93 -4.12 -1.61
N ARG A 80 10.88 -4.58 -2.43
CA ARG A 80 12.20 -5.05 -1.95
C ARG A 80 12.95 -3.94 -1.22
N ASN A 81 12.97 -2.73 -1.78
CA ASN A 81 13.61 -1.57 -1.14
C ASN A 81 12.97 -1.24 0.21
N LEU A 82 11.64 -1.28 0.31
CA LEU A 82 10.93 -1.07 1.56
C LEU A 82 11.29 -2.11 2.62
N ILE A 83 11.35 -3.38 2.22
CA ILE A 83 11.76 -4.47 3.11
C ILE A 83 13.19 -4.25 3.60
N ILE A 84 14.12 -3.86 2.73
CA ILE A 84 15.52 -3.63 3.13
C ILE A 84 15.65 -2.44 4.09
N LYS A 85 14.94 -1.34 3.82
CA LYS A 85 15.06 -0.09 4.59
C LYS A 85 14.31 -0.11 5.92
N TYR A 86 13.15 -0.76 5.96
CA TYR A 86 12.15 -0.54 7.02
C TYR A 86 11.65 -1.82 7.67
N ARG A 87 12.24 -2.98 7.35
CA ARG A 87 11.94 -4.20 8.10
C ARG A 87 12.48 -4.04 9.52
N GLY A 88 11.59 -4.02 10.49
CA GLY A 88 11.97 -4.01 11.89
C GLY A 88 12.69 -5.32 12.19
N VAL A 89 13.99 -5.25 12.52
CA VAL A 89 14.65 -6.35 13.21
C VAL A 89 13.88 -6.51 14.52
N LYS A 90 13.12 -7.60 14.66
CA LYS A 90 12.81 -8.07 16.01
C LYS A 90 14.15 -8.52 16.54
N ASP A 91 14.84 -7.66 17.28
CA ASP A 91 15.96 -8.08 18.11
C ASP A 91 15.41 -9.17 19.02
N VAL A 92 15.74 -10.41 18.67
CA VAL A 92 15.68 -11.53 19.59
C VAL A 92 16.87 -11.34 20.52
N GLY A 93 16.62 -10.65 21.63
CA GLY A 93 17.49 -10.74 22.80
C GLY A 93 17.49 -12.15 23.38
#